data_AF-A0A1S1R0Q9-F1
#
_entry.id   AF-A0A1S1R0Q9-F1
#
_cell.length_a   1.000
_cell.length_b   1.000
_cell.length_c   1.000
_cell.angle_alpha   90.00
_cell.angle_beta   90.00
_cell.angle_gamma   90.00
#
_symmetry.space_group_name_H-M   'P 1'
#
loop_
_entity.id
_entity.type
_entity.pdbx_description
1 polymer ?
#
loop_
_entity_poly.entity_id
_entity_poly.type
_entity_poly.pdbx_seq_one_letter_code
_entity_poly.pdbx_strand_id
1 'polypeptide(L)'
;MHTIIRRTCYVLLFGLVIEGALTFPLLAAWYGFPKLSLTQVCSELEKARYSDASRECDVPYAFPGPPLAGPAEAEGQTTARDVLGVQPKPGYVDIDFRELVKRREACKDFDPTTLPAPQNQTAEQRRLGDYCNYISDDR
;
A
#
# COMPACT_ATOMS: atom_id res chain seq x y z
N MET A 1 -18.26 45.82 8.41
CA MET A 1 -18.00 44.59 9.20
C MET A 1 -18.17 43.27 8.42
N HIS A 2 -19.09 43.15 7.45
CA HIS A 2 -19.26 41.93 6.62
C HIS A 2 -18.05 41.59 5.71
N THR A 3 -17.28 42.59 5.26
CA THR A 3 -16.15 42.41 4.33
C THR A 3 -14.93 41.74 4.96
N ILE A 4 -14.69 41.91 6.27
CA ILE A 4 -13.57 41.27 6.96
C ILE A 4 -13.84 39.78 7.11
N ILE A 5 -15.02 39.41 7.63
CA ILE A 5 -15.44 38.02 7.78
C ILE A 5 -15.40 37.31 6.42
N ARG A 6 -15.94 37.95 5.37
CA ARG A 6 -15.89 37.40 4.00
C ARG A 6 -14.46 37.14 3.53
N ARG A 7 -13.51 38.06 3.77
CA ARG A 7 -12.09 37.87 3.42
C ARG A 7 -11.48 36.72 4.23
N THR A 8 -11.75 36.64 5.53
CA THR A 8 -11.26 35.55 6.38
C THR A 8 -11.79 34.19 5.92
N CYS A 9 -13.09 34.10 5.60
CA CYS A 9 -13.69 32.88 5.06
C CYS A 9 -13.03 32.44 3.76
N TYR A 10 -12.73 33.37 2.84
CA TYR A 10 -12.02 33.02 1.60
C TYR A 10 -10.60 32.50 1.85
N VAL A 11 -9.87 33.08 2.80
CA VAL A 11 -8.52 32.62 3.16
C VAL A 11 -8.58 31.21 3.77
N LEU A 12 -9.52 30.95 4.67
CA LEU A 12 -9.69 29.62 5.28
C LEU A 12 -10.12 28.57 4.26
N LEU A 13 -11.07 28.89 3.38
CA LEU A 13 -11.49 28.02 2.29
C LEU A 13 -10.31 27.68 1.36
N PHE A 14 -9.50 28.68 1.02
CA PHE A 14 -8.30 28.46 0.21
C PHE A 14 -7.26 27.59 0.93
N GLY A 15 -7.08 27.78 2.23
CA GLY A 15 -6.24 26.93 3.07
C GLY A 15 -6.66 25.45 3.03
N LEU A 16 -7.96 25.18 3.18
CA LEU A 16 -8.50 23.81 3.10
C LEU A 16 -8.25 23.17 1.73
N VAL A 17 -8.36 23.95 0.65
CA VAL A 17 -8.06 23.45 -0.71
C VAL A 17 -6.58 23.10 -0.84
N ILE A 18 -5.68 23.94 -0.33
CA ILE A 18 -4.23 23.65 -0.35
C ILE A 18 -3.92 22.40 0.47
N GLU A 19 -4.48 22.27 1.67
CA GLU A 19 -4.28 21.13 2.54
C GLU A 19 -4.73 19.83 1.85
N GLY A 20 -5.95 19.82 1.30
CA GLY A 20 -6.47 18.67 0.54
C GLY A 20 -5.62 18.36 -0.71
N ALA A 21 -5.21 19.39 -1.46
CA ALA A 21 -4.43 19.23 -2.68
C ALA A 21 -3.00 18.70 -2.42
N LEU A 22 -2.39 19.05 -1.29
CA LEU A 22 -1.05 18.59 -0.93
C LEU A 22 -1.06 17.23 -0.21
N THR A 23 -2.17 16.84 0.41
CA THR A 23 -2.29 15.55 1.10
C THR A 23 -2.00 14.38 0.16
N PHE A 24 -2.61 14.32 -1.03
CA PHE A 24 -2.40 13.22 -1.96
C PHE A 24 -0.97 13.13 -2.54
N PRO A 25 -0.35 14.20 -3.05
CA PRO A 25 1.04 14.18 -3.51
C PRO A 25 2.03 13.81 -2.40
N LEU A 26 1.81 14.29 -1.17
CA LEU A 26 2.65 13.94 -0.03
C LEU A 26 2.52 12.44 0.31
N LEU A 27 1.29 11.91 0.30
CA LEU A 27 1.03 10.49 0.50
C LEU A 27 1.66 9.62 -0.60
N ALA A 28 1.55 10.05 -1.86
CA ALA A 28 2.18 9.36 -2.98
C ALA A 28 3.71 9.34 -2.83
N ALA A 29 4.30 10.46 -2.45
CA ALA A 29 5.74 10.55 -2.15
C ALA A 29 6.14 9.68 -0.96
N TRP A 30 5.25 9.52 0.04
CA TRP A 30 5.44 8.65 1.20
C TRP A 30 5.55 7.18 0.82
N TYR A 31 4.68 6.73 -0.08
CA TYR A 31 4.66 5.34 -0.56
C TYR A 31 5.71 5.00 -1.63
N GLY A 32 6.42 6.00 -2.17
CA GLY A 32 7.55 5.76 -3.06
C GLY A 32 7.46 6.41 -4.43
N PHE A 33 6.46 7.23 -4.72
CA PHE A 33 6.49 8.10 -5.91
C PHE A 33 7.65 9.12 -5.79
N PRO A 34 8.40 9.42 -6.86
CA PRO A 34 8.27 8.96 -8.25
C PRO A 34 9.14 7.73 -8.59
N LYS A 35 9.72 7.04 -7.60
CA LYS A 35 10.55 5.84 -7.86
C LYS A 35 9.71 4.66 -8.35
N LEU A 36 8.50 4.52 -7.83
CA LEU A 36 7.46 3.60 -8.35
C LEU A 36 6.35 4.40 -9.04
N SER A 37 5.72 3.80 -10.06
CA SER A 37 4.46 4.32 -10.60
C SER A 37 3.33 4.14 -9.59
N LEU A 38 2.27 4.95 -9.72
CA LEU A 38 1.08 4.80 -8.85
C LEU A 38 0.44 3.42 -8.97
N THR A 39 0.48 2.81 -10.16
CA THR A 39 0.02 1.42 -10.38
C THR A 39 0.88 0.41 -9.64
N GLN A 40 2.20 0.57 -9.65
CA GLN A 40 3.11 -0.31 -8.90
C GLN A 40 2.92 -0.15 -7.40
N VAL A 41 2.78 1.07 -6.90
CA VAL A 41 2.47 1.33 -5.49
C VAL A 41 1.15 0.64 -5.11
N CYS A 42 0.14 0.76 -5.96
CA CYS A 42 -1.14 0.09 -5.77
C CYS A 42 -0.98 -1.43 -5.70
N SER A 43 -0.30 -2.05 -6.67
CA SER A 43 -0.06 -3.50 -6.68
C SER A 43 0.68 -3.97 -5.42
N GLU A 44 1.69 -3.24 -4.97
CA GLU A 44 2.39 -3.60 -3.72
C GLU A 44 1.49 -3.47 -2.47
N LEU A 45 0.61 -2.48 -2.43
CA LEU A 45 -0.37 -2.34 -1.36
C LEU A 45 -1.42 -3.46 -1.39
N GLU A 46 -1.86 -3.90 -2.57
CA GLU A 46 -2.78 -5.04 -2.70
C GLU A 46 -2.15 -6.36 -2.27
N LYS A 47 -0.89 -6.60 -2.66
CA LYS A 47 -0.13 -7.78 -2.23
C LYS A 47 -0.02 -7.82 -0.71
N ALA A 48 0.27 -6.69 -0.08
CA ALA A 48 0.33 -6.60 1.37
C ALA A 48 -1.03 -6.80 2.03
N ARG A 49 -2.09 -6.16 1.52
CA ARG A 49 -3.46 -6.26 2.03
C ARG A 49 -4.01 -7.68 1.96
N TYR A 50 -3.84 -8.36 0.83
CA TYR A 50 -4.40 -9.69 0.62
C TYR A 50 -3.40 -10.83 0.86
N SER A 51 -2.14 -10.51 1.18
CA SER A 51 -1.12 -11.53 1.44
C SER A 51 -0.92 -12.51 0.27
N ASP A 52 -0.94 -11.96 -0.95
CA ASP A 52 -0.96 -12.71 -2.21
C ASP A 52 -0.06 -12.00 -3.24
N ALA A 53 1.02 -12.66 -3.69
CA ALA A 53 1.97 -12.10 -4.66
C ALA A 53 1.39 -11.80 -6.02
N SER A 54 0.39 -12.59 -6.43
CA SER A 54 -0.11 -12.60 -7.80
C SER A 54 -1.00 -11.40 -8.09
N ARG A 55 -1.39 -10.66 -7.04
CA ARG A 55 -2.24 -9.49 -7.13
C ARG A 55 -1.50 -8.31 -7.75
N GLU A 56 -2.12 -7.74 -8.77
CA GLU A 56 -1.75 -6.48 -9.38
C GLU A 56 -2.99 -5.61 -9.51
N CYS A 57 -2.82 -4.29 -9.35
CA CYS A 57 -3.93 -3.38 -9.52
C CYS A 57 -4.31 -3.26 -10.99
N ASP A 58 -5.56 -3.59 -11.29
CA ASP A 58 -6.17 -3.37 -12.60
C ASP A 58 -6.54 -1.90 -12.78
N VAL A 59 -5.79 -1.21 -13.66
CA VAL A 59 -6.08 0.18 -14.01
C VAL A 59 -6.17 0.32 -15.53
N PRO A 60 -7.29 0.82 -16.08
CA PRO A 60 -8.48 1.35 -15.40
C PRO A 60 -9.43 0.27 -14.89
N TYR A 61 -10.12 0.55 -13.77
CA TYR A 61 -11.23 -0.29 -13.31
C TYR A 61 -12.31 -0.42 -14.38
N ALA A 62 -12.93 -1.60 -14.45
CA ALA A 62 -14.02 -1.86 -15.38
C ALA A 62 -15.19 -0.89 -15.13
N PHE A 63 -15.73 -0.31 -16.19
CA PHE A 63 -16.92 0.55 -16.13
C PHE A 63 -18.11 -0.16 -16.79
N PRO A 64 -19.29 -0.21 -16.15
CA PRO A 64 -19.60 0.25 -14.79
C PRO A 64 -19.01 -0.66 -13.71
N GLY A 65 -18.38 -0.05 -12.71
CA GLY A 65 -17.79 -0.76 -11.56
C GLY A 65 -18.66 -0.66 -10.30
N PRO A 66 -18.25 -1.29 -9.19
CA PRO A 66 -18.98 -1.26 -7.93
C PRO A 66 -19.18 0.18 -7.43
N PRO A 67 -20.32 0.52 -6.82
CA PRO A 67 -21.45 -0.35 -6.45
C PRO A 67 -22.52 -0.49 -7.56
N LEU A 68 -22.31 0.09 -8.75
CA LEU A 68 -23.33 0.17 -9.79
C LEU A 68 -23.44 -1.12 -10.61
N ALA A 69 -22.33 -1.82 -10.82
CA ALA A 69 -22.26 -3.13 -11.46
C ALA A 69 -20.91 -3.80 -11.18
N GLY A 70 -20.77 -5.08 -11.54
CA GLY A 70 -19.51 -5.82 -11.41
C GLY A 70 -19.26 -6.39 -10.02
N PRO A 71 -18.28 -7.30 -9.90
CA PRO A 71 -17.90 -7.90 -8.63
C PRO A 71 -17.25 -6.86 -7.71
N ALA A 72 -17.42 -7.03 -6.41
CA ALA A 72 -16.75 -6.17 -5.44
C ALA A 72 -15.22 -6.31 -5.54
N GLU A 73 -14.50 -5.26 -5.14
CA GLU A 73 -13.05 -5.31 -5.01
C GLU A 73 -12.63 -6.50 -4.15
N ALA A 74 -11.90 -7.44 -4.75
CA ALA A 74 -11.47 -8.72 -4.17
C ALA A 74 -12.58 -9.70 -3.73
N GLU A 75 -13.70 -9.73 -4.45
CA GLU A 75 -14.70 -10.77 -4.30
C GLU A 75 -14.07 -12.18 -4.45
N GLY A 76 -14.39 -13.08 -3.50
CA GLY A 76 -13.86 -14.45 -3.47
C GLY A 76 -12.43 -14.58 -2.95
N GLN A 77 -11.77 -13.50 -2.52
CA GLN A 77 -10.42 -13.59 -1.97
C GLN A 77 -10.42 -14.23 -0.57
N THR A 78 -9.51 -15.20 -0.36
CA THR A 78 -9.42 -15.98 0.90
C THR A 78 -8.04 -16.00 1.53
N THR A 79 -7.04 -15.42 0.86
CA THR A 79 -5.65 -15.39 1.33
C THR A 79 -5.37 -14.31 2.37
N ALA A 80 -6.29 -13.36 2.57
CA ALA A 80 -6.14 -12.31 3.56
C ALA A 80 -5.99 -12.90 4.97
N ARG A 81 -4.91 -12.52 5.65
CA ARG A 81 -4.58 -13.02 7.00
C ARG A 81 -5.19 -12.18 8.13
N ASP A 82 -5.92 -11.13 7.78
CA ASP A 82 -6.56 -10.24 8.75
C ASP A 82 -7.72 -10.93 9.46
N VAL A 83 -7.73 -10.83 10.79
CA VAL A 83 -8.83 -11.38 11.59
C VAL A 83 -9.92 -10.32 11.71
N LEU A 84 -11.00 -10.52 10.96
CA LEU A 84 -12.19 -9.68 11.05
C LEU A 84 -12.95 -9.95 12.36
N GLY A 85 -13.45 -8.90 13.00
CA GLY A 85 -14.18 -8.99 14.26
C GLY A 85 -14.58 -7.61 14.76
N VAL A 86 -15.09 -7.53 16.00
CA VAL A 86 -15.42 -6.24 16.64
C VAL A 86 -14.16 -5.37 16.80
N GLN A 87 -13.02 -6.01 17.06
CA GLN A 87 -11.71 -5.38 17.01
C GLN A 87 -10.86 -6.14 15.97
N PRO A 88 -10.81 -5.65 14.72
CA PRO A 88 -10.04 -6.30 13.68
C PRO A 88 -8.56 -6.31 14.06
N LYS A 89 -7.88 -7.42 13.79
CA LYS A 89 -6.43 -7.55 14.01
C LYS A 89 -5.73 -7.66 12.65
N PRO A 90 -4.79 -6.75 12.35
CA PRO A 90 -4.02 -6.86 11.11
C PRO A 90 -3.13 -8.10 11.18
N GLY A 91 -3.15 -8.90 10.11
CA GLY A 91 -2.28 -10.04 9.88
C GLY A 91 -1.20 -9.77 8.84
N TYR A 92 -1.24 -8.61 8.18
CA TYR A 92 -0.21 -8.15 7.26
C TYR A 92 1.04 -7.65 8.00
N VAL A 93 2.19 -7.71 7.33
CA VAL A 93 3.45 -7.13 7.83
C VAL A 93 3.40 -5.61 7.66
N ASP A 94 3.55 -4.85 8.74
CA ASP A 94 3.53 -3.37 8.73
C ASP A 94 4.38 -2.79 7.59
N ILE A 95 3.89 -1.71 6.97
CA ILE A 95 4.55 -1.02 5.85
C ILE A 95 4.94 0.38 6.32
N ASP A 96 6.24 0.61 6.50
CA ASP A 96 6.77 1.92 6.90
C ASP A 96 7.13 2.83 5.71
N PHE A 97 7.53 4.06 6.00
CA PHE A 97 7.92 5.07 5.00
C PHE A 97 8.98 4.57 4.02
N ARG A 98 8.69 4.68 2.71
CA ARG A 98 9.55 4.21 1.60
C ARG A 98 9.96 2.75 1.68
N GLU A 99 9.35 1.96 2.55
CA GLU A 99 9.71 0.56 2.72
C GLU A 99 9.25 -0.28 1.54
N LEU A 100 8.13 0.10 0.90
CA LEU A 100 7.64 -0.53 -0.34
C LEU A 100 8.70 -0.57 -1.44
N VAL A 101 9.42 0.55 -1.64
CA VAL A 101 10.48 0.63 -2.66
C VAL A 101 11.62 -0.31 -2.31
N LYS A 102 12.10 -0.25 -1.06
CA LYS A 102 13.22 -1.07 -0.59
C LYS A 102 12.89 -2.55 -0.69
N ARG A 103 11.71 -2.95 -0.22
CA ARG A 103 11.25 -4.34 -0.23
C ARG A 103 11.06 -4.86 -1.66
N ARG A 104 10.46 -4.05 -2.55
CA ARG A 104 10.30 -4.43 -3.96
C ARG A 104 11.64 -4.60 -4.67
N GLU A 105 12.58 -3.65 -4.49
CA GLU A 105 13.92 -3.74 -5.05
C GLU A 105 14.68 -4.95 -4.48
N ALA A 106 14.59 -5.17 -3.17
CA ALA A 106 15.26 -6.28 -2.51
C ALA A 106 14.68 -7.65 -2.91
N CYS A 107 13.35 -7.78 -3.05
CA CYS A 107 12.74 -9.04 -3.48
C CYS A 107 12.90 -9.34 -4.98
N LYS A 108 13.15 -8.31 -5.81
CA LYS A 108 13.38 -8.51 -7.25
C LYS A 108 14.60 -9.39 -7.52
N ASP A 109 15.65 -9.18 -6.74
CA ASP A 109 16.93 -9.91 -6.85
C ASP A 109 17.10 -10.94 -5.72
N PHE A 110 16.04 -11.22 -4.95
CA PHE A 110 16.10 -12.12 -3.81
C PHE A 110 16.12 -13.57 -4.25
N ASP A 111 17.20 -14.26 -3.88
CA ASP A 111 17.33 -15.70 -4.00
C ASP A 111 17.35 -16.32 -2.59
N PRO A 112 16.34 -17.12 -2.21
CA PRO A 112 16.27 -17.71 -0.87
C PRO A 112 17.46 -18.63 -0.56
N THR A 113 18.15 -19.16 -1.56
CA THR A 113 19.32 -20.03 -1.38
C THR A 113 20.57 -19.27 -0.91
N THR A 114 20.58 -17.94 -1.07
CA THR A 114 21.69 -17.08 -0.66
C THR A 114 21.60 -16.65 0.80
N LEU A 115 20.48 -16.94 1.49
CA LEU A 115 20.30 -16.58 2.89
C LEU A 115 21.19 -17.46 3.79
N PRO A 116 21.93 -16.85 4.75
CA PRO A 116 22.68 -17.61 5.73
C PRO A 116 21.71 -18.38 6.64
N ALA A 117 22.21 -19.44 7.31
CA ALA A 117 21.41 -20.21 8.27
C ALA A 117 20.69 -19.27 9.28
N PRO A 118 19.46 -19.60 9.71
CA PRO A 118 18.59 -18.68 10.46
C PRO A 118 19.24 -18.11 11.71
N GLN A 119 20.17 -18.83 12.33
CA GLN A 119 20.91 -18.40 13.52
C GLN A 119 21.85 -17.21 13.26
N ASN A 120 22.30 -17.01 12.01
CA ASN A 120 23.27 -15.98 11.62
C ASN A 120 22.65 -14.81 10.82
N GLN A 121 21.33 -14.79 10.67
CA GLN A 121 20.64 -13.72 9.95
C GLN A 121 20.45 -12.49 10.84
N THR A 122 20.67 -11.31 10.27
CA THR A 122 20.27 -10.05 10.92
C THR A 122 18.75 -9.93 11.00
N ALA A 123 18.24 -9.11 11.92
CA ALA A 123 16.81 -8.88 12.03
C ALA A 123 16.20 -8.32 10.74
N GLU A 124 16.96 -7.52 9.99
CA GLU A 124 16.55 -6.98 8.69
C GLU A 124 16.50 -8.06 7.60
N GLN A 125 17.51 -8.94 7.55
CA GLN A 125 17.52 -10.08 6.63
C GLN A 125 16.38 -11.06 6.91
N ARG A 126 16.06 -11.30 8.19
CA ARG A 126 14.89 -12.11 8.58
C ARG A 126 13.60 -11.46 8.11
N ARG A 127 13.38 -10.17 8.40
CA ARG A 127 12.17 -9.45 7.95
C ARG A 127 12.02 -9.41 6.43
N LEU A 128 13.13 -9.20 5.73
CA LEU A 128 13.12 -9.19 4.27
C LEU A 128 12.87 -10.59 3.70
N GLY A 129 13.53 -11.62 4.25
CA GLY A 129 13.30 -13.01 3.88
C GLY A 129 11.86 -13.43 4.17
N ASP A 130 11.34 -13.10 5.34
CA ASP A 130 9.95 -13.30 5.71
C ASP A 130 9.03 -12.59 4.73
N TYR A 131 9.29 -11.33 4.36
CA TYR A 131 8.47 -10.59 3.40
C TYR A 131 8.55 -11.15 1.97
N CYS A 132 9.75 -11.43 1.45
CA CYS A 132 9.91 -11.98 0.12
C CYS A 132 9.35 -13.40 0.01
N ASN A 133 9.48 -14.21 1.07
CA ASN A 133 8.86 -15.53 1.16
C ASN A 133 7.34 -15.42 1.32
N TYR A 134 6.85 -14.50 2.16
CA TYR A 134 5.43 -14.21 2.38
C TYR A 134 4.73 -13.80 1.09
N ILE A 135 5.43 -13.05 0.24
CA ILE A 135 4.97 -12.73 -1.10
C ILE A 135 5.13 -13.96 -2.01
N SER A 136 6.24 -14.70 -2.00
CA SER A 136 6.46 -15.81 -2.92
C SER A 136 5.71 -17.13 -2.63
N ASP A 137 5.09 -17.30 -1.45
CA ASP A 137 4.53 -18.57 -0.94
C ASP A 137 3.29 -19.10 -1.71
N ASP A 138 2.94 -18.48 -2.84
CA ASP A 138 1.86 -18.90 -3.75
C ASP A 138 2.40 -19.43 -5.10
N ARG A 139 3.70 -19.75 -5.19
CA ARG A 139 4.34 -20.28 -6.41
C ARG A 139 4.48 -21.81 -6.42
#